data_AF-J2IZG5-F1
#
_entry.id   AF-J2IZG5-F1
#
_cell.length_a   1.000
_cell.length_b   1.000
_cell.length_c   1.000
_cell.angle_alpha   90.00
_cell.angle_beta   90.00
_cell.angle_gamma   90.00
#
_symmetry.space_group_name_H-M   'P 1'
#
loop_
_entity.id
_entity.type
_entity.pdbx_description
1 polymer ?
#
loop_
_entity_poly.entity_id
_entity_poly.type
_entity_poly.pdbx_seq_one_letter_code
_entity_poly.pdbx_strand_id
1 'polypeptide(L)'
;MWEDKILKLKTMNFIDLIGLFAGMCVTISVIPQIVKVWKTKKVKAISLLTFSILTFGIMMWIIYGVLKNDLPIIITNSVSLFLNLIMIYFIIYYEKE
;
A
#
# COMPACT_ATOMS: atom_id res chain seq x y z
N MET A 1 4.35 -13.54 31.96
CA MET A 1 3.28 -14.02 31.05
C MET A 1 2.33 -12.90 30.59
N TRP A 2 1.68 -12.15 31.49
CA TRP A 2 0.83 -11.00 31.09
C TRP A 2 1.66 -9.72 30.83
N GLU A 3 2.71 -9.50 31.61
CA GLU A 3 3.67 -8.41 31.40
C GLU A 3 4.43 -8.53 30.07
N ASP A 4 4.77 -9.74 29.61
CA ASP A 4 5.42 -9.96 28.31
C ASP A 4 4.50 -9.58 27.13
N LYS A 5 3.18 -9.77 27.28
CA LYS A 5 2.18 -9.29 26.34
C LYS A 5 2.08 -7.76 26.36
N ILE A 6 2.13 -7.15 27.54
CA ILE A 6 2.13 -5.69 27.69
C ILE A 6 3.42 -5.06 27.15
N LEU A 7 4.57 -5.69 27.36
CA LEU A 7 5.87 -5.27 26.81
C LEU A 7 5.89 -5.39 25.29
N LYS A 8 5.39 -6.49 24.71
CA LYS A 8 5.19 -6.60 23.25
C LYS A 8 4.22 -5.57 22.69
N LEU A 9 3.21 -5.16 23.46
CA LEU A 9 2.28 -4.07 23.08
C LEU A 9 2.91 -2.67 23.16
N LYS A 10 4.02 -2.49 23.90
CA LYS A 10 4.57 -1.17 24.24
C LYS A 10 5.86 -0.79 23.50
N THR A 11 6.55 -1.75 22.88
CA THR A 11 7.81 -1.49 22.16
C THR A 11 7.78 -2.11 20.76
N MET A 12 7.91 -1.27 19.73
CA MET A 12 8.22 -1.72 18.37
C MET A 12 9.55 -2.47 18.40
N ASN A 13 9.52 -3.73 17.99
CA ASN A 13 10.74 -4.51 17.90
C ASN A 13 11.42 -4.28 16.54
N PHE A 14 12.66 -4.74 16.38
CA PHE A 14 13.43 -4.55 15.14
C PHE A 14 12.74 -5.13 13.89
N ILE A 15 11.94 -6.19 14.05
CA ILE A 15 11.17 -6.82 12.96
C ILE A 15 10.06 -5.87 12.50
N ASP A 16 9.34 -5.24 13.43
CA ASP A 16 8.28 -4.28 13.11
C ASP A 16 8.83 -3.07 12.35
N LEU A 17 10.02 -2.60 12.73
CA LEU A 17 10.69 -1.49 12.05
C LEU A 17 11.10 -1.85 10.62
N ILE A 18 11.66 -3.05 10.40
CA ILE A 18 11.96 -3.56 9.06
C ILE A 18 10.67 -3.68 8.24
N GLY A 19 9.60 -4.24 8.82
CA GLY A 19 8.31 -4.38 8.15
C GLY A 19 7.74 -3.04 7.70
N LEU A 20 7.78 -2.03 8.57
CA LEU A 20 7.37 -0.68 8.23
C LEU A 20 8.23 -0.05 7.16
N PHE A 21 9.56 -0.17 7.26
CA PHE A 21 10.47 0.40 6.27
C PHE A 21 10.31 -0.26 4.90
N ALA A 22 10.25 -1.59 4.85
CA ALA A 22 10.01 -2.34 3.62
C ALA A 22 8.67 -1.95 2.99
N GLY A 23 7.60 -1.92 3.80
CA GLY A 23 6.28 -1.50 3.32
C GLY A 23 6.29 -0.06 2.82
N MET A 24 6.94 0.87 3.52
CA MET A 24 7.08 2.26 3.11
C MET A 24 7.79 2.41 1.76
N CYS A 25 8.92 1.71 1.55
CA CYS A 25 9.63 1.72 0.26
C CYS A 25 8.71 1.26 -0.88
N VAL A 26 7.96 0.18 -0.67
CA VAL A 26 7.00 -0.33 -1.66
C VAL A 26 5.87 0.66 -1.90
N THR A 27 5.27 1.22 -0.86
CA THR A 27 4.19 2.21 -0.96
C THR A 27 4.62 3.45 -1.74
N ILE A 28 5.77 4.03 -1.39
CA ILE A 28 6.27 5.26 -2.03
C ILE A 28 6.67 5.03 -3.49
N SER A 29 7.01 3.79 -3.88
CA SER A 29 7.36 3.46 -5.27
C SER A 29 6.25 3.77 -6.29
N VAL A 30 4.99 3.86 -5.86
CA VAL A 30 3.85 4.22 -6.71
C VAL A 30 3.77 5.73 -6.96
N ILE A 31 4.33 6.57 -6.07
CA ILE A 31 4.24 8.04 -6.16
C ILE A 31 4.89 8.59 -7.44
N PRO A 32 6.11 8.17 -7.86
CA PRO A 32 6.68 8.61 -9.13
C PRO A 32 5.77 8.35 -10.34
N GLN A 33 5.06 7.22 -10.33
CA GLN A 33 4.13 6.88 -11.40
C GLN A 33 2.89 7.78 -11.37
N ILE A 34 2.32 8.05 -10.19
CA ILE A 34 1.22 9.02 -10.01
C ILE A 34 1.63 10.39 -10.54
N VAL A 35 2.81 10.88 -10.15
CA VAL A 35 3.33 12.19 -10.58
C VAL A 35 3.53 12.23 -12.09
N LYS A 36 4.07 11.17 -12.69
CA LYS A 36 4.26 11.06 -14.14
C LYS A 36 2.93 11.14 -14.88
N VAL A 37 1.92 10.38 -14.44
CA VAL A 37 0.59 10.39 -15.06
C VAL A 37 -0.07 11.75 -14.88
N TRP A 38 0.00 12.34 -13.69
CA TRP A 38 -0.57 13.64 -13.43
C TRP A 38 0.08 14.76 -14.28
N LYS A 39 1.37 14.67 -14.59
CA LYS A 39 2.05 15.66 -15.46
C LYS A 39 1.79 15.42 -16.95
N THR A 40 1.84 14.16 -17.39
CA THR A 40 1.81 13.83 -18.82
C THR A 40 0.42 13.56 -19.36
N LYS A 41 -0.55 13.23 -18.49
CA LYS A 41 -1.91 12.79 -18.83
C LYS A 41 -1.96 11.57 -19.75
N LYS A 42 -0.84 10.85 -19.91
CA LYS A 42 -0.71 9.71 -20.82
C LYS A 42 -0.80 8.41 -20.05
N VAL A 43 -1.89 7.66 -20.28
CA VAL A 43 -2.16 6.38 -19.60
C VAL A 43 -2.30 5.18 -20.53
N LYS A 44 -2.31 5.37 -21.86
CA LYS A 44 -2.52 4.28 -22.85
C LYS A 44 -1.57 3.07 -22.71
N ALA A 45 -0.37 3.26 -22.19
CA ALA A 45 0.60 2.18 -21.97
C ALA A 45 0.54 1.56 -20.56
N ILE A 46 -0.37 2.04 -19.70
CA ILE A 46 -0.50 1.63 -18.30
C ILE A 46 -1.71 0.70 -18.20
N SER A 47 -1.47 -0.53 -17.76
CA SER A 47 -2.51 -1.54 -17.61
C SER A 47 -3.43 -1.26 -16.41
N LEU A 48 -4.72 -1.03 -16.68
CA LEU A 48 -5.75 -0.97 -15.64
C LEU A 48 -5.84 -2.29 -14.87
N LEU A 49 -5.74 -3.43 -15.56
CA LEU A 49 -5.84 -4.76 -14.96
C LEU A 49 -4.75 -4.98 -13.90
N THR A 50 -3.53 -4.52 -14.16
CA THR A 50 -2.41 -4.64 -13.20
C THR A 50 -2.73 -3.94 -11.89
N PHE A 51 -3.21 -2.69 -11.97
CA PHE A 51 -3.56 -1.93 -10.76
C PHE A 51 -4.82 -2.48 -10.07
N SER A 52 -5.79 -3.01 -10.80
CA SER A 52 -6.97 -3.66 -10.21
C SER A 52 -6.62 -4.92 -9.41
N ILE A 53 -5.80 -5.81 -9.98
CA ILE A 53 -5.35 -7.03 -9.29
C ILE A 53 -4.49 -6.66 -8.07
N LEU A 54 -3.58 -5.70 -8.23
CA LEU A 54 -2.74 -5.22 -7.12
C LEU A 54 -3.58 -4.63 -5.98
N THR A 55 -4.57 -3.79 -6.31
CA THR A 55 -5.51 -3.20 -5.34
C THR A 55 -6.27 -4.28 -4.59
N PHE A 56 -6.76 -5.31 -5.29
CA PHE A 56 -7.42 -6.46 -4.65
C PHE A 56 -6.47 -7.22 -3.71
N GLY A 57 -5.25 -7.51 -4.16
CA GLY A 57 -4.23 -8.14 -3.32
C GLY A 57 -3.90 -7.32 -2.07
N ILE A 58 -3.79 -6.00 -2.19
CA ILE A 58 -3.55 -5.09 -1.05
C ILE A 58 -4.72 -5.15 -0.06
N MET A 59 -5.97 -5.17 -0.52
CA MET A 59 -7.13 -5.35 0.38
C MET A 59 -7.05 -6.68 1.13
N MET A 60 -6.65 -7.76 0.46
CA MET A 60 -6.43 -9.06 1.12
C MET A 60 -5.28 -9.00 2.14
N TRP A 61 -4.20 -8.27 1.86
CA TRP A 61 -3.11 -8.06 2.83
C TRP A 61 -3.55 -7.27 4.06
N ILE A 62 -4.44 -6.28 3.92
CA ILE A 62 -5.00 -5.55 5.06
C ILE A 62 -5.82 -6.51 5.92
N ILE A 63 -6.71 -7.30 5.31
CA ILE A 63 -7.50 -8.31 6.02
C ILE A 63 -6.56 -9.29 6.75
N TYR A 64 -5.54 -9.78 6.07
CA TYR A 64 -4.53 -10.66 6.66
C TYR A 64 -3.81 -10.01 7.85
N GLY A 65 -3.39 -8.75 7.71
CA GLY A 65 -2.74 -7.99 8.78
C GLY A 65 -3.64 -7.83 10.00
N VAL A 66 -4.93 -7.52 9.80
CA VAL A 66 -5.93 -7.45 10.89
C VAL A 66 -6.05 -8.80 11.59
N LEU A 67 -6.20 -9.90 10.83
CA LEU A 67 -6.27 -11.26 11.41
C LEU A 67 -5.00 -11.64 12.19
N LYS A 68 -3.85 -11.08 11.80
CA LYS A 68 -2.56 -11.28 12.48
C LYS A 68 -2.28 -10.28 13.61
N ASN A 69 -3.09 -9.25 13.79
CA ASN A 69 -2.80 -8.10 14.65
C ASN A 69 -1.43 -7.45 14.34
N ASP A 70 -1.07 -7.39 13.05
CA ASP A 70 0.21 -6.86 12.56
C ASP A 70 0.05 -5.41 12.07
N LEU A 71 0.40 -4.45 12.93
CA LEU A 71 0.28 -3.02 12.62
C LEU A 71 1.13 -2.58 11.42
N PRO A 72 2.41 -2.98 11.29
CA PRO A 72 3.20 -2.70 10.08
C PRO A 72 2.47 -3.07 8.80
N ILE A 73 1.97 -4.30 8.67
CA ILE A 73 1.27 -4.77 7.47
C ILE A 73 0.01 -3.95 7.23
N ILE A 74 -0.80 -3.70 8.26
CA ILE A 74 -2.06 -2.95 8.12
C ILE A 74 -1.78 -1.52 7.64
N ILE A 75 -0.85 -0.82 8.29
CA ILE A 75 -0.56 0.59 8.01
C ILE A 75 -0.01 0.75 6.60
N THR A 76 1.02 -0.02 6.23
CA THR A 76 1.68 0.15 4.93
C THR A 76 0.75 -0.22 3.78
N ASN A 77 -0.04 -1.30 3.91
CA ASN A 77 -0.98 -1.68 2.87
C ASN A 77 -2.17 -0.71 2.76
N SER A 78 -2.62 -0.10 3.87
CA SER A 78 -3.69 0.91 3.81
C SER A 78 -3.27 2.16 3.03
N VAL A 79 -2.04 2.63 3.22
CA VAL A 79 -1.50 3.75 2.43
C VAL A 79 -1.29 3.34 0.98
N SER A 80 -0.76 2.14 0.73
CA SER A 80 -0.64 1.59 -0.64
C SER A 80 -2.00 1.49 -1.33
N LEU A 81 -3.06 1.09 -0.62
CA LEU A 81 -4.41 1.00 -1.16
C LEU A 81 -4.86 2.37 -1.68
N PHE A 82 -4.71 3.41 -0.87
CA PHE A 82 -5.06 4.77 -1.25
C PHE A 82 -4.31 5.24 -2.51
N LEU A 83 -2.99 5.03 -2.57
CA LEU A 83 -2.19 5.42 -3.75
C LEU A 83 -2.57 4.62 -5.01
N ASN A 84 -2.86 3.33 -4.88
CA ASN A 84 -3.28 2.50 -6.00
C ASN A 84 -4.68 2.89 -6.50
N LEU A 85 -5.60 3.28 -5.61
CA LEU A 85 -6.90 3.82 -6.00
C LEU A 85 -6.77 5.15 -6.77
N ILE A 86 -5.83 6.02 -6.39
CA ILE A 86 -5.51 7.24 -7.17
C ILE A 86 -5.01 6.86 -8.57
N MET A 87 -4.12 5.87 -8.68
CA MET A 87 -3.65 5.38 -9.98
C MET A 87 -4.77 4.82 -10.84
N ILE A 88 -5.66 3.99 -10.29
CA ILE A 88 -6.84 3.47 -11.00
C ILE A 88 -7.71 4.64 -11.49
N TYR A 89 -7.99 5.61 -10.62
CA TYR A 89 -8.77 6.79 -10.98
C TYR A 89 -8.12 7.56 -12.14
N PHE A 90 -6.81 7.79 -12.10
CA PHE A 90 -6.09 8.47 -13.18
C PHE A 90 -6.10 7.69 -14.49
N ILE A 91 -5.95 6.36 -14.45
CA ILE A 91 -6.05 5.53 -15.65
C ILE A 91 -7.44 5.71 -16.27
N ILE A 92 -8.51 5.55 -15.49
CA ILE A 92 -9.89 5.65 -16.01
C ILE A 92 -10.22 7.06 -16.51
N TYR A 93 -9.74 8.10 -15.83
CA TYR A 93 -10.03 9.49 -16.17
C TYR A 93 -9.29 9.94 -17.43
N TYR A 94 -7.98 9.71 -17.51
CA TYR A 94 -7.15 10.13 -18.65
C TYR A 94 -7.18 9.17 -19.84
N GLU A 95 -7.78 7.98 -19.72
CA GLU A 95 -7.99 7.08 -20.87
C GLU A 95 -9.02 7.64 -21.85
N LYS A 96 -9.92 8.51 -21.37
CA LYS A 96 -10.97 9.15 -22.18
C LYS A 96 -10.50 10.42 -22.89
N GLU A 97 -9.33 10.97 -22.53
CA GLU A 97 -8.68 12.12 -23.17
C GLU A 97 -7.69 11.68 -24.27
#